data_AF-A0A175S1G8-F1
#
_entry.id   AF-A0A175S1G8-F1
#
_cell.length_a   1.000
_cell.length_b   1.000
_cell.length_c   1.000
_cell.angle_alpha   90.00
_cell.angle_beta   90.00
_cell.angle_gamma   90.00
#
_symmetry.space_group_name_H-M   'P 1'
#
loop_
_entity.id
_entity.type
_entity.pdbx_description
1 polymer ?
#
loop_
_entity_poly.entity_id
_entity_poly.type
_entity_poly.pdbx_seq_one_letter_code
_entity_poly.pdbx_strand_id
1 'polypeptide(L)'
;MTEEHAHHRPEDDAARLGLVVVGEAAALHSGDDASLDASEQNIRETVDDLVDEPLTDRQEEVVERLAAAGGTLTAGLSGALAATTDRSVDDVLGGAARSVVWQQRLSQEREDAGRQQPEHQDDDGRGEG
;
A
#
# COMPACT_ATOMS: atom_id res chain seq x y z
N MET A 1 -19.87 -13.57 16.89
CA MET A 1 -18.86 -12.54 17.21
C MET A 1 -17.57 -13.11 16.69
N THR A 2 -17.09 -12.76 15.50
CA THR A 2 -16.84 -11.40 15.00
C THR A 2 -17.06 -11.33 13.47
N GLU A 3 -18.04 -10.54 13.06
CA GLU A 3 -18.03 -9.89 11.74
C GLU A 3 -17.26 -8.57 11.95
N GLU A 4 -15.93 -8.61 12.00
CA GLU A 4 -15.13 -7.37 12.17
C GLU A 4 -13.73 -7.48 11.53
N HIS A 5 -13.63 -8.17 10.41
CA HIS A 5 -12.63 -7.81 9.41
C HIS A 5 -13.42 -7.09 8.32
N ALA A 6 -13.54 -5.77 8.46
CA ALA A 6 -14.02 -4.96 7.35
C ALA A 6 -13.05 -5.25 6.20
N HIS A 7 -13.50 -6.01 5.19
CA HIS A 7 -12.67 -6.35 4.03
C HIS A 7 -12.07 -5.06 3.48
N HIS A 8 -10.80 -4.82 3.79
CA HIS A 8 -10.06 -3.70 3.25
C HIS A 8 -10.00 -3.88 1.73
N ARG A 9 -10.05 -2.77 1.01
CA ARG A 9 -9.96 -2.84 -0.45
C ARG A 9 -8.54 -3.23 -0.81
N PRO A 10 -8.33 -4.12 -1.80
CA PRO A 10 -6.99 -4.50 -2.24
C PRO A 10 -6.10 -3.29 -2.58
N GLU A 11 -6.69 -2.21 -3.08
CA GLU A 11 -6.03 -0.95 -3.39
C GLU A 11 -5.58 -0.18 -2.14
N ASP A 12 -6.36 -0.24 -1.05
CA ASP A 12 -6.00 0.36 0.24
C ASP A 12 -4.83 -0.42 0.88
N ASP A 13 -4.84 -1.75 0.76
CA ASP A 13 -3.78 -2.63 1.24
C ASP A 13 -2.48 -2.44 0.44
N ALA A 14 -2.60 -2.36 -0.88
CA ALA A 14 -1.47 -2.06 -1.77
C ALA A 14 -0.87 -0.68 -1.48
N ALA A 15 -1.70 0.31 -1.14
CA ALA A 15 -1.21 1.62 -0.74
C ALA A 15 -0.48 1.59 0.59
N ARG A 16 -1.01 0.89 1.60
CA ARG A 16 -0.32 0.66 2.89
C ARG A 16 1.04 0.00 2.67
N LEU A 17 1.08 -1.14 1.97
CA LEU A 17 2.33 -1.86 1.67
C LEU A 17 3.31 -0.99 0.87
N GLY A 18 2.82 -0.22 -0.10
CA GLY A 18 3.64 0.69 -0.88
C GLY A 18 4.30 1.79 -0.03
N LEU A 19 3.58 2.34 0.94
CA LEU A 19 4.12 3.34 1.87
C LEU A 19 5.18 2.76 2.81
N VAL A 20 4.97 1.54 3.27
CA VAL A 20 5.95 0.82 4.10
C VAL A 20 7.26 0.62 3.34
N VAL A 21 7.20 0.16 2.09
CA VAL A 21 8.40 -0.03 1.25
C VAL A 21 9.14 1.29 0.99
N VAL A 22 8.41 2.40 0.83
CA VAL A 22 9.03 3.74 0.71
C VAL A 22 9.71 4.15 2.03
N GLY A 23 9.10 3.84 3.18
CA GLY A 23 9.70 4.04 4.49
C GLY A 23 11.00 3.26 4.68
N GLU A 24 11.01 1.99 4.27
CA GLU A 24 12.20 1.14 4.31
C GLU A 24 13.32 1.67 3.41
N ALA A 25 12.98 2.12 2.20
CA ALA A 25 13.94 2.76 1.32
C ALA A 25 14.53 4.05 1.92
N ALA A 26 13.73 4.82 2.65
CA ALA A 26 14.20 6.01 3.37
C ALA A 26 15.14 5.63 4.53
N ALA A 27 14.80 4.60 5.30
CA ALA A 27 15.65 4.08 6.36
C ALA A 27 17.00 3.58 5.81
N LEU A 28 16.98 2.78 4.75
CA LEU A 28 18.19 2.34 4.02
C LEU A 28 19.02 3.52 3.52
N HIS A 29 18.38 4.57 3.01
CA HIS A 29 19.08 5.76 2.54
C HIS A 29 19.75 6.53 3.68
N SER A 30 19.05 6.66 4.82
CA SER A 30 19.55 7.37 6.00
C SER A 30 20.77 6.71 6.64
N GLY A 31 20.90 5.38 6.48
CA GLY A 31 21.97 4.59 7.11
C GLY A 31 21.87 4.54 8.64
N ASP A 32 20.69 4.86 9.19
CA ASP A 32 20.41 4.79 10.63
C ASP A 32 19.85 3.41 10.99
N ASP A 33 20.65 2.61 11.69
CA ASP A 33 20.27 1.25 12.13
C ASP A 33 18.97 1.26 12.96
N ALA A 34 18.73 2.31 13.77
CA ALA A 34 17.49 2.40 14.55
C ALA A 34 16.27 2.64 13.66
N SER A 35 16.43 3.38 12.57
CA SER A 35 15.39 3.59 11.56
C SER A 35 15.14 2.32 10.74
N LEU A 36 16.17 1.52 10.49
CA LEU A 36 16.05 0.22 9.83
C LEU A 36 15.25 -0.77 10.69
N ASP A 37 15.63 -0.94 11.95
CA ASP A 37 14.90 -1.82 12.90
C ASP A 37 13.43 -1.39 13.03
N ALA A 38 13.17 -0.08 13.12
CA ALA A 38 11.82 0.46 13.18
C ALA A 38 11.02 0.20 11.89
N SER A 39 11.69 0.24 10.73
CA SER A 39 11.06 -0.08 9.45
C SER A 39 10.72 -1.57 9.33
N GLU A 40 11.61 -2.46 9.75
CA GLU A 40 11.36 -3.91 9.79
C GLU A 40 10.16 -4.25 10.67
N GLN A 41 10.08 -3.63 11.85
CA GLN A 41 8.94 -3.80 12.74
C GLN A 41 7.64 -3.27 12.11
N ASN A 42 7.69 -2.13 11.43
CA ASN A 42 6.52 -1.56 10.74
C ASN A 42 6.02 -2.47 9.61
N ILE A 43 6.91 -3.11 8.84
CA ILE A 43 6.55 -4.12 7.84
C ILE A 43 5.79 -5.26 8.48
N ARG A 44 6.32 -5.81 9.59
CA ARG A 44 5.70 -6.93 10.29
C ARG A 44 4.32 -6.56 10.81
N GLU A 45 4.19 -5.41 11.47
CA GLU A 45 2.90 -4.91 11.97
C GLU A 45 1.89 -4.65 10.85
N THR A 46 2.33 -4.04 9.74
CA THR A 46 1.45 -3.79 8.59
C THR A 46 0.98 -5.07 7.95
N VAL A 47 1.83 -6.10 7.86
CA VAL A 47 1.43 -7.39 7.29
C VAL A 47 0.50 -8.14 8.25
N ASP A 48 0.76 -8.11 9.55
CA ASP A 48 -0.09 -8.71 10.58
C ASP A 48 -1.51 -8.12 10.56
N ASP A 49 -1.62 -6.80 10.37
CA ASP A 49 -2.91 -6.10 10.19
C ASP A 49 -3.68 -6.55 8.93
N LEU A 50 -2.99 -7.09 7.92
CA LEU A 50 -3.56 -7.42 6.61
C LEU A 50 -3.90 -8.90 6.43
N VAL A 51 -3.49 -9.77 7.35
CA VAL A 51 -3.73 -11.21 7.26
C VAL A 51 -4.87 -11.63 8.20
N ASP A 52 -5.75 -12.50 7.71
CA ASP A 52 -6.87 -13.01 8.51
C ASP A 52 -6.42 -14.06 9.56
N GLU A 53 -5.33 -14.77 9.25
CA GLU A 53 -4.72 -15.78 10.11
C GLU A 53 -3.22 -15.49 10.23
N PRO A 54 -2.59 -15.80 11.39
CA PRO A 54 -1.15 -15.64 11.55
C PRO A 54 -0.38 -16.38 10.45
N LEU A 55 0.63 -15.72 9.92
CA LEU A 55 1.52 -16.34 8.94
C LEU A 55 2.23 -17.55 9.55
N THR A 56 2.49 -18.56 8.73
CA THR A 56 3.46 -19.60 9.09
C THR A 56 4.87 -19.02 9.12
N ASP A 57 5.77 -19.60 9.91
CA ASP A 57 7.19 -19.18 9.98
C ASP A 57 7.82 -19.00 8.58
N ARG A 58 7.48 -19.89 7.64
CA ARG A 58 8.01 -19.83 6.28
C ARG A 58 7.43 -18.66 5.47
N GLN A 59 6.17 -18.30 5.69
CA GLN A 59 5.55 -17.15 5.04
C GLN A 59 6.10 -15.85 5.57
N GLU A 60 6.33 -15.73 6.89
CA GLU A 60 6.99 -14.57 7.50
C GLU A 60 8.37 -14.33 6.88
N GLU A 61 9.20 -15.39 6.80
CA GLU A 61 10.53 -15.30 6.19
C GLU A 61 10.47 -14.87 4.71
N VAL A 62 9.44 -15.29 3.97
CA VAL A 62 9.25 -14.86 2.57
C VAL A 62 8.85 -13.40 2.50
N VAL A 63 7.94 -12.94 3.36
CA VAL A 63 7.49 -11.54 3.41
C VAL A 63 8.66 -10.63 3.77
N GLU A 64 9.45 -10.96 4.79
CA GLU A 64 10.64 -10.19 5.18
C GLU A 64 11.63 -10.04 4.02
N ARG A 65 11.87 -11.12 3.26
CA ARG A 65 12.75 -11.07 2.07
C ARG A 65 12.18 -10.23 0.94
N LEU A 66 10.86 -10.28 0.73
CA LEU A 66 10.19 -9.47 -0.28
C LEU A 66 10.24 -7.99 0.08
N ALA A 67 10.05 -7.65 1.36
CA ALA A 67 10.18 -6.29 1.85
C ALA A 67 11.60 -5.77 1.68
N ALA A 68 12.61 -6.49 2.18
CA ALA A 68 14.03 -6.15 2.00
C ALA A 68 14.41 -5.94 0.51
N ALA A 69 13.93 -6.82 -0.37
CA ALA A 69 14.13 -6.67 -1.81
C ALA A 69 13.42 -5.43 -2.37
N GLY A 70 12.18 -5.18 -1.96
CA GLY A 70 11.37 -4.03 -2.34
C GLY A 70 11.98 -2.69 -1.88
N GLY A 71 12.41 -2.61 -0.62
CA GLY A 71 13.11 -1.46 -0.06
C GLY A 71 14.41 -1.19 -0.78
N THR A 72 15.22 -2.23 -1.04
CA THR A 72 16.47 -2.11 -1.81
C THR A 72 16.25 -1.60 -3.23
N LEU A 73 15.26 -2.16 -3.94
CA LEU A 73 14.91 -1.71 -5.29
C LEU A 73 14.44 -0.25 -5.30
N THR A 74 13.60 0.12 -4.33
CA THR A 74 13.06 1.47 -4.20
C THR A 74 14.16 2.48 -3.85
N ALA A 75 15.08 2.14 -2.94
CA ALA A 75 16.24 2.96 -2.61
C ALA A 75 17.18 3.14 -3.80
N GLY A 76 17.50 2.05 -4.51
CA GLY A 76 18.37 2.08 -5.69
C GLY A 76 17.79 2.90 -6.85
N LEU A 77 16.50 2.70 -7.17
CA LEU A 77 15.81 3.48 -8.20
C LEU A 77 15.67 4.94 -7.81
N SER A 78 15.39 5.23 -6.54
CA SER A 78 15.31 6.61 -6.04
C SER A 78 16.65 7.31 -6.09
N GLY A 79 17.75 6.63 -5.77
CA GLY A 79 19.11 7.12 -5.93
C GLY A 79 19.46 7.43 -7.39
N ALA A 80 19.12 6.52 -8.31
CA ALA A 80 19.34 6.74 -9.74
C ALA A 80 18.51 7.91 -10.30
N LEU A 81 17.25 8.03 -9.88
CA LEU A 81 16.38 9.12 -10.29
C LEU A 81 16.84 10.47 -9.73
N ALA A 82 17.23 10.52 -8.46
CA ALA A 82 17.79 11.69 -7.81
C ALA A 82 19.03 12.22 -8.56
N ALA A 83 19.96 11.32 -8.91
CA ALA A 83 21.16 11.66 -9.67
C ALA A 83 20.87 12.20 -11.07
N THR A 84 19.85 11.66 -11.76
CA THR A 84 19.50 12.10 -13.13
C THR A 84 18.67 13.38 -13.17
N THR A 85 18.00 13.74 -12.07
CA THR A 85 17.09 14.89 -12.00
C THR A 85 17.64 16.07 -11.20
N ASP A 86 18.84 15.95 -10.65
CA ASP A 86 19.46 16.92 -9.73
C ASP A 86 18.54 17.22 -8.53
N ARG A 87 18.07 16.15 -7.88
CA ARG A 87 17.19 16.20 -6.70
C ARG A 87 17.76 15.37 -5.56
N SER A 88 17.28 15.61 -4.35
CA SER A 88 17.60 14.75 -3.22
C SER A 88 16.82 13.44 -3.31
N VAL A 89 17.38 12.37 -2.71
CA VAL A 89 16.66 11.08 -2.59
C VAL A 89 15.40 11.25 -1.73
N ASP A 90 15.46 12.08 -0.69
CA ASP A 90 14.31 12.43 0.15
C ASP A 90 13.16 13.06 -0.64
N ASP A 91 13.46 13.98 -1.57
CA ASP A 91 12.44 14.58 -2.44
C ASP A 91 11.78 13.53 -3.35
N VAL A 92 12.58 12.58 -3.86
CA VAL A 92 12.11 11.51 -4.74
C VAL A 92 11.21 10.55 -3.95
N LEU A 93 11.67 10.06 -2.79
CA LEU A 93 10.90 9.17 -1.92
C LEU A 93 9.62 9.86 -1.42
N GLY A 94 9.69 11.12 -1.02
CA GLY A 94 8.52 11.91 -0.65
C GLY A 94 7.57 12.16 -1.82
N GLY A 95 8.07 12.21 -3.05
CA GLY A 95 7.26 12.21 -4.28
C GLY A 95 6.56 10.87 -4.54
N ALA A 96 7.28 9.76 -4.32
CA ALA A 96 6.72 8.42 -4.44
C ALA A 96 5.60 8.18 -3.42
N ALA A 97 5.81 8.51 -2.14
CA ALA A 97 4.79 8.39 -1.10
C ALA A 97 3.52 9.19 -1.43
N ARG A 98 3.67 10.45 -1.88
CA ARG A 98 2.53 11.27 -2.32
C ARG A 98 1.79 10.65 -3.51
N SER A 99 2.52 10.02 -4.44
CA SER A 99 1.93 9.34 -5.60
C SER A 99 1.12 8.11 -5.18
N VAL A 100 1.61 7.33 -4.21
CA VAL A 100 0.87 6.18 -3.66
C VAL A 100 -0.46 6.63 -3.05
N VAL A 101 -0.43 7.64 -2.17
CA VAL A 101 -1.66 8.18 -1.53
C VAL A 101 -2.61 8.76 -2.57
N TRP A 102 -2.09 9.47 -3.58
CA TRP A 102 -2.90 10.00 -4.67
C TRP A 102 -3.57 8.89 -5.48
N GLN A 103 -2.84 7.81 -5.79
CA GLN A 103 -3.38 6.70 -6.57
C GLN A 103 -4.46 5.93 -5.79
N GLN A 104 -4.26 5.75 -4.47
CA GLN A 104 -5.28 5.22 -3.57
C GLN A 104 -6.56 6.05 -3.63
N ARG A 105 -6.44 7.37 -3.47
CA ARG A 105 -7.59 8.28 -3.54
C ARG A 105 -8.33 8.19 -4.89
N LEU A 106 -7.61 8.13 -6.00
CA LEU A 106 -8.22 7.99 -7.33
C LEU A 106 -8.97 6.65 -7.48
N SER A 107 -8.46 5.57 -6.92
CA SER A 107 -9.15 4.28 -6.93
C SER A 107 -10.46 4.36 -6.14
N GLN A 108 -10.44 4.98 -4.96
CA GLN A 108 -11.64 5.20 -4.14
C GLN A 108 -12.70 6.02 -4.87
N GLU A 109 -12.31 7.13 -5.51
CA GLU A 109 -13.22 8.01 -6.26
C GLU A 109 -13.89 7.27 -7.44
N ARG A 110 -13.18 6.37 -8.12
CA ARG A 110 -13.72 5.58 -9.26
C ARG A 110 -14.76 4.56 -8.81
N GLU A 111 -14.50 3.87 -7.70
CA GLU A 111 -15.43 2.88 -7.15
C GLU A 111 -16.69 3.52 -6.59
N ASP A 112 -16.55 4.65 -5.88
CA ASP A 112 -17.68 5.39 -5.33
C ASP A 112 -18.58 5.91 -6.47
N ALA A 113 -17.98 6.37 -7.57
CA ALA A 113 -18.72 6.73 -8.78
C ALA A 113 -19.41 5.53 -9.45
N GLY A 114 -18.83 4.33 -9.38
CA GLY A 114 -19.44 3.08 -9.85
C GLY A 114 -20.59 2.60 -8.96
N ARG A 115 -20.48 2.77 -7.63
CA ARG A 115 -21.55 2.44 -6.67
C ARG A 115 -22.74 3.39 -6.71
N GLN A 116 -22.53 4.63 -7.15
CA GLN A 116 -23.61 5.63 -7.33
C GLN A 116 -24.48 5.39 -8.57
N GLN A 117 -24.26 4.30 -9.32
CA GLN A 117 -25.24 3.77 -10.29
C GLN A 117 -25.99 2.54 -9.74
N PRO A 118 -26.93 2.66 -8.77
CA PRO A 118 -27.94 1.63 -8.55
C PRO A 118 -29.21 1.96 -9.34
N GLU A 119 -29.58 1.02 -10.22
CA GLU A 119 -30.96 0.62 -10.50
C GLU A 119 -31.92 1.73 -10.99
N HIS A 120 -31.78 2.13 -12.26
CA HIS A 120 -32.96 2.55 -13.02
C HIS A 120 -33.88 1.33 -13.25
N GLN A 121 -34.71 1.06 -12.24
CA GLN A 121 -36.17 1.01 -12.40
C GLN A 121 -36.68 0.15 -13.56
N ASP A 122 -36.52 -1.17 -13.46
CA ASP A 122 -37.45 -2.14 -14.07
C ASP A 122 -38.56 -2.44 -13.04
N ASP A 123 -39.34 -1.43 -12.67
CA ASP A 123 -40.64 -1.58 -12.00
C ASP A 123 -41.75 -1.21 -13.00
N ASP A 124 -41.83 -1.96 -14.10
CA ASP A 124 -43.04 -1.99 -14.94
C ASP A 124 -43.90 -3.20 -14.55
N GLY A 125 -44.26 -3.22 -13.27
CA GLY A 125 -45.47 -3.86 -12.80
C GLY A 125 -46.70 -3.04 -13.22
N ARG A 126 -47.19 -3.23 -14.43
CA ARG A 126 -48.61 -2.97 -14.75
C ARG A 126 -49.27 -4.23 -15.28
N GLY A 127 -49.88 -4.97 -14.36
CA GLY A 127 -51.09 -5.70 -14.69
C GLY A 127 -52.18 -4.70 -15.05
N GLU A 128 -52.85 -4.93 -16.17
CA GLU A 128 -54.20 -4.45 -16.49
C GLU A 128 -54.64 -5.08 -17.82
N GLY A 129 -55.74 -5.85 -17.81
CA GLY A 129 -56.46 -6.29 -19.02
C GLY A 129 -56.84 -7.75 -19.09
#